data_AF-A0A2I1HDW0-F1
#
_entry.id   AF-A0A2I1HDW0-F1
#
_cell.length_a   1.000
_cell.length_b   1.000
_cell.length_c   1.000
_cell.angle_alpha   90.00
_cell.angle_beta   90.00
_cell.angle_gamma   90.00
#
_symmetry.space_group_name_H-M   'P 1'
#
loop_
_entity.id
_entity.type
_entity.pdbx_description
1 polymer ?
#
loop_
_entity_poly.entity_id
_entity_poly.type
_entity_poly.pdbx_seq_one_letter_code
_entity_poly.pdbx_strand_id
1 'polypeptide(L)'
;MSTTADSYSENFNNLKERTSVINKRLKTENEEYKKLTQRIIVNTCNSGAERIQDLDTNFGRISEIIEDQNKVMVDTHELTKKVIDSLKSKEIYCLRDWIRKFFIQVKGKYNAPNNDVRGWARSQDEEYISQLKITLDEVQMSIYDFEKLYKMKNESNVEFQDQENTLAEARERFEKMQFSNKMKHYEEPLKKLFEALKMWYR
;
A
#
# COMPACT_ATOMS: atom_id res chain seq x y z
N MET A 1 -5.59 -4.01 13.20
CA MET A 1 -4.30 -3.95 12.49
C MET A 1 -3.87 -2.53 12.07
N SER A 2 -4.71 -1.48 12.18
CA SER A 2 -4.33 -0.11 11.78
C SER A 2 -3.22 0.53 12.64
N THR A 3 -3.04 0.11 13.91
CA THR A 3 -2.04 0.70 14.80
C THR A 3 -0.58 0.47 14.39
N THR A 4 -0.26 -0.63 13.70
CA THR A 4 1.14 -0.96 13.38
C THR A 4 1.62 -0.25 12.11
N ALA A 5 0.78 -0.17 11.06
CA ALA A 5 1.15 0.50 9.81
C ALA A 5 1.26 2.02 9.97
N ASP A 6 0.41 2.60 10.80
CA ASP A 6 0.46 4.04 11.12
C ASP A 6 1.69 4.36 11.96
N SER A 7 2.02 3.51 12.95
CA SER A 7 3.28 3.61 13.71
C SER A 7 4.53 3.47 12.83
N TYR A 8 4.53 2.54 11.86
CA TYR A 8 5.63 2.44 10.90
C TYR A 8 5.75 3.69 10.02
N SER A 9 4.63 4.24 9.56
CA SER A 9 4.62 5.46 8.74
C SER A 9 5.15 6.68 9.52
N GLU A 10 4.77 6.81 10.79
CA GLU A 10 5.26 7.86 11.68
C GLU A 10 6.77 7.73 11.97
N ASN A 11 7.22 6.54 12.38
CA ASN A 11 8.64 6.26 12.60
C ASN A 11 9.49 6.52 11.34
N PHE A 12 8.96 6.15 10.19
CA PHE A 12 9.59 6.39 8.91
C PHE A 12 9.70 7.88 8.56
N ASN A 13 8.66 8.67 8.82
CA ASN A 13 8.71 10.12 8.64
C ASN A 13 9.72 10.78 9.60
N ASN A 14 9.80 10.31 10.84
CA ASN A 14 10.78 10.78 11.83
C ASN A 14 12.23 10.50 11.36
N LEU A 15 12.49 9.32 10.78
CA LEU A 15 13.80 8.98 10.21
C LEU A 15 14.16 9.90 9.02
N LYS A 16 13.17 10.17 8.16
CA LYS A 16 13.34 11.10 7.03
C LYS A 16 13.72 12.49 7.49
N GLU A 17 13.04 13.01 8.51
CA GLU A 17 13.32 14.33 9.07
C GLU A 17 14.70 14.39 9.72
N ARG A 18 15.02 13.43 10.58
CA ARG A 18 16.35 13.33 11.22
C ARG A 18 17.47 13.33 10.19
N THR A 19 17.29 12.60 9.09
CA THR A 19 18.35 12.56 8.08
C THR A 19 18.44 13.84 7.26
N SER A 20 17.31 14.51 7.00
CA SER A 20 17.32 15.85 6.41
C SER A 20 18.12 16.85 7.25
N VAL A 21 17.99 16.79 8.59
CA VAL A 21 18.78 17.61 9.51
C VAL A 21 20.27 17.29 9.45
N ILE A 22 20.62 15.99 9.47
CA ILE A 22 22.02 15.53 9.36
C ILE A 22 22.66 16.03 8.05
N ASN A 23 21.96 15.88 6.93
CA ASN A 23 22.46 16.32 5.63
C ASN A 23 22.69 17.83 5.57
N LYS A 24 21.78 18.63 6.13
CA LYS A 24 21.96 20.09 6.22
C LYS A 24 23.22 20.44 7.01
N ARG A 25 23.42 19.79 8.16
CA ARG A 25 24.59 20.01 9.01
C ARG A 25 25.89 19.62 8.31
N LEU A 26 25.93 18.44 7.69
CA LEU A 26 27.09 17.96 6.94
C LEU A 26 27.45 18.90 5.80
N LYS A 27 26.46 19.44 5.08
CA LYS A 27 26.70 20.42 4.02
C LYS A 27 27.33 21.71 4.56
N THR A 28 26.88 22.20 5.71
CA THR A 28 27.46 23.38 6.36
C THR A 28 28.90 23.11 6.81
N GLU A 29 29.16 22.00 7.51
CA GLU A 29 30.50 21.64 7.99
C GLU A 29 31.48 21.44 6.80
N ASN A 30 31.01 20.89 5.68
CA ASN A 30 31.80 20.75 4.45
C ASN A 30 32.24 22.09 3.87
N GLU A 31 31.33 23.06 3.78
CA GLU A 31 31.67 24.40 3.31
C GLU A 31 32.62 25.15 4.25
N GLU A 32 32.52 24.93 5.57
CA GLU A 32 33.48 25.48 6.53
C GLU A 32 34.86 24.85 6.40
N TYR A 33 34.93 23.53 6.22
CA TYR A 33 36.17 22.80 6.01
C TYR A 33 36.89 23.30 4.76
N LYS A 34 36.20 23.40 3.61
CA LYS A 34 36.80 23.93 2.36
C LYS A 34 37.44 25.30 2.56
N LYS A 35 36.73 26.22 3.26
CA LYS A 35 37.24 27.57 3.58
C LYS A 35 38.47 27.53 4.48
N LEU A 36 38.51 26.62 5.44
CA LEU A 36 39.64 26.46 6.35
C LEU A 36 40.85 25.90 5.61
N THR A 37 40.69 24.81 4.87
CA THR A 37 41.74 24.18 4.06
C THR A 37 42.38 25.19 3.11
N GLN A 38 41.57 25.96 2.39
CA GLN A 38 42.06 26.98 1.47
C GLN A 38 42.88 28.08 2.17
N ARG A 39 42.46 28.51 3.37
CA ARG A 39 43.24 29.45 4.20
C ARG A 39 44.57 28.87 4.66
N ILE A 40 44.62 27.59 5.01
CA ILE A 40 45.86 26.96 5.48
C ILE A 40 46.83 26.77 4.31
N ILE A 41 46.36 26.32 3.15
CA ILE A 41 47.21 26.16 1.94
C ILE A 41 47.93 27.47 1.59
N VAL A 42 47.22 28.60 1.60
CA VAL A 42 47.79 29.93 1.28
C VAL A 42 48.90 30.35 2.25
N ASN A 43 48.90 29.83 3.49
CA ASN A 43 49.79 30.27 4.57
C ASN A 43 50.92 29.28 4.94
N THR A 44 51.14 28.20 4.17
CA THR A 44 52.02 27.08 4.58
C THR A 44 53.20 26.82 3.61
N CYS A 45 54.36 26.41 4.14
CA CYS A 45 55.53 25.97 3.35
C CYS A 45 55.30 24.62 2.62
N ASN A 46 56.09 24.34 1.56
CA ASN A 46 55.89 23.21 0.62
C ASN A 46 55.55 21.84 1.26
N SER A 47 56.24 21.42 2.33
CA SER A 47 55.98 20.11 2.97
C SER A 47 54.68 20.06 3.80
N GLY A 48 54.19 21.22 4.26
CA GLY A 48 52.88 21.32 4.90
C GLY A 48 51.75 21.39 3.88
N ALA A 49 52.01 21.96 2.70
CA ALA A 49 51.05 22.02 1.60
C ALA A 49 50.65 20.61 1.09
N GLU A 50 51.60 19.69 0.96
CA GLU A 50 51.32 18.29 0.54
C GLU A 50 50.40 17.56 1.53
N ARG A 51 50.66 17.65 2.84
CA ARG A 51 49.80 17.02 3.86
C ARG A 51 48.39 17.58 3.88
N ILE A 52 48.23 18.87 3.57
CA ILE A 52 46.92 19.51 3.49
C ILE A 52 46.17 19.08 2.23
N GLN A 53 46.86 18.88 1.10
CA GLN A 53 46.26 18.34 -0.12
C GLN A 53 45.76 16.91 0.06
N ASP A 54 46.50 16.05 0.76
CA ASP A 54 46.05 14.70 1.10
C ASP A 54 44.79 14.73 1.98
N LEU A 55 44.75 15.65 2.95
CA LEU A 55 43.60 15.83 3.83
C LEU A 55 42.37 16.33 3.06
N ASP A 56 42.55 17.29 2.14
CA ASP A 56 41.50 17.80 1.26
C ASP A 56 40.94 16.71 0.34
N THR A 57 41.83 15.90 -0.25
CA THR A 57 41.44 14.76 -1.09
C THR A 57 40.63 13.73 -0.31
N ASN A 58 41.07 13.37 0.90
CA ASN A 58 40.35 12.43 1.76
C ASN A 58 38.99 13.00 2.18
N PHE A 59 38.92 14.31 2.45
CA PHE A 59 37.68 14.98 2.78
C PHE A 59 36.70 15.02 1.60
N GLY A 60 37.21 15.25 0.39
CA GLY A 60 36.43 15.17 -0.86
C GLY A 60 35.80 13.79 -1.02
N ARG A 61 36.59 12.71 -0.85
CA ARG A 61 36.08 11.33 -0.88
C ARG A 61 35.01 11.06 0.16
N ILE A 62 35.20 11.53 1.40
CA ILE A 62 34.20 11.39 2.48
C ILE A 62 32.92 12.14 2.12
N SER A 63 33.04 13.33 1.54
CA SER A 63 31.91 14.14 1.08
C SER A 63 31.10 13.42 0.00
N GLU A 64 31.76 12.83 -0.98
CA GLU A 64 31.11 12.03 -2.03
C GLU A 64 30.38 10.82 -1.45
N ILE A 65 31.01 10.07 -0.52
CA ILE A 65 30.38 8.94 0.18
C ILE A 65 29.11 9.38 0.92
N ILE A 66 29.14 10.55 1.58
CA ILE A 66 27.98 11.10 2.30
C ILE A 66 26.86 11.47 1.32
N GLU A 67 27.18 12.09 0.19
CA GLU A 67 26.20 12.44 -0.83
C GLU A 67 25.53 11.20 -1.42
N ASP A 68 26.30 10.15 -1.72
CA ASP A 68 25.76 8.89 -2.22
C ASP A 68 24.93 8.16 -1.18
N GLN A 69 25.34 8.14 0.09
CA GLN A 69 24.51 7.62 1.18
C GLN A 69 23.16 8.34 1.27
N ASN A 70 23.15 9.66 1.09
CA ASN A 70 21.91 10.43 1.08
C ASN A 70 20.99 10.03 -0.09
N LYS A 71 21.54 9.87 -1.30
CA LYS A 71 20.75 9.40 -2.46
C LYS A 71 20.15 8.01 -2.20
N VAL A 72 20.97 7.05 -1.76
CA VAL A 72 20.52 5.69 -1.41
C VAL A 72 19.40 5.74 -0.38
N MET A 73 19.52 6.60 0.62
CA MET A 73 18.49 6.75 1.63
C MET A 73 17.19 7.34 1.05
N VAL A 74 17.25 8.38 0.21
CA VAL A 74 16.07 8.94 -0.46
C VAL A 74 15.35 7.88 -1.31
N ASP A 75 16.10 7.11 -2.10
CA ASP A 75 15.54 6.04 -2.94
C ASP A 75 14.92 4.94 -2.07
N THR A 76 15.59 4.56 -0.99
CA THR A 76 15.06 3.60 0.00
C THR A 76 13.75 4.10 0.60
N HIS A 77 13.65 5.41 0.86
CA HIS A 77 12.41 5.99 1.37
C HIS A 77 11.28 5.89 0.33
N GLU A 78 11.56 6.25 -0.92
CA GLU A 78 10.55 6.18 -1.97
C GLU A 78 10.06 4.74 -2.20
N LEU A 79 10.98 3.78 -2.25
CA LEU A 79 10.67 2.36 -2.39
C LEU A 79 9.84 1.84 -1.21
N THR A 80 10.22 2.18 0.02
CA THR A 80 9.47 1.76 1.22
C THR A 80 8.05 2.30 1.21
N LYS A 81 7.85 3.55 0.80
CA LYS A 81 6.52 4.13 0.63
C LYS A 81 5.69 3.36 -0.40
N LYS A 82 6.28 3.05 -1.56
CA LYS A 82 5.61 2.25 -2.60
C LYS A 82 5.23 0.85 -2.11
N VAL A 83 6.09 0.21 -1.30
CA VAL A 83 5.80 -1.09 -0.68
C VAL A 83 4.63 -0.99 0.31
N ILE A 84 4.63 0.00 1.20
CA ILE A 84 3.54 0.23 2.16
C ILE A 84 2.21 0.46 1.41
N ASP A 85 2.21 1.32 0.39
CA ASP A 85 1.03 1.59 -0.42
C ASP A 85 0.53 0.33 -1.16
N SER A 86 1.45 -0.51 -1.66
CA SER A 86 1.12 -1.79 -2.28
C SER A 86 0.51 -2.77 -1.27
N LEU A 87 1.07 -2.87 -0.06
CA LEU A 87 0.55 -3.72 1.00
C LEU A 87 -0.86 -3.29 1.43
N LYS A 88 -1.09 -1.97 1.63
CA LYS A 88 -2.43 -1.42 1.90
C LYS A 88 -3.41 -1.77 0.78
N SER A 89 -3.00 -1.66 -0.47
CA SER A 89 -3.86 -2.02 -1.61
C SER A 89 -4.20 -3.52 -1.67
N LYS A 90 -3.32 -4.38 -1.16
CA LYS A 90 -3.51 -5.84 -1.12
C LYS A 90 -4.29 -6.29 0.11
N GLU A 91 -4.37 -5.47 1.16
CA GLU A 91 -5.11 -5.80 2.38
C GLU A 91 -6.59 -6.10 2.08
N ILE A 92 -7.18 -5.41 1.09
CA ILE A 92 -8.56 -5.63 0.65
C ILE A 92 -8.84 -7.09 0.25
N TYR A 93 -7.83 -7.81 -0.24
CA TYR A 93 -7.98 -9.19 -0.67
C TYR A 93 -8.21 -10.17 0.49
N CYS A 94 -8.01 -9.76 1.75
CA CYS A 94 -8.46 -10.56 2.90
C CYS A 94 -10.00 -10.74 2.90
N LEU A 95 -10.74 -9.85 2.24
CA LEU A 95 -12.19 -9.94 2.11
C LEU A 95 -12.63 -10.90 0.99
N ARG A 96 -11.69 -11.53 0.26
CA ARG A 96 -12.00 -12.46 -0.84
C ARG A 96 -12.96 -13.57 -0.39
N ASP A 97 -12.70 -14.17 0.76
CA ASP A 97 -13.47 -15.32 1.22
C ASP A 97 -14.91 -14.91 1.60
N TRP A 98 -15.11 -13.66 2.02
CA TRP A 98 -16.43 -13.05 2.22
C TRP A 98 -17.16 -12.77 0.91
N ILE A 99 -16.44 -12.29 -0.12
CA ILE A 99 -16.99 -12.19 -1.49
C ILE A 99 -17.43 -13.57 -1.99
N ARG A 100 -16.63 -14.61 -1.75
CA ARG A 100 -17.01 -15.98 -2.10
C ARG A 100 -18.27 -16.43 -1.37
N LYS A 101 -18.37 -16.20 -0.05
CA LYS A 101 -19.58 -16.51 0.74
C LYS A 101 -20.80 -15.78 0.21
N PHE A 102 -20.67 -14.49 -0.09
CA PHE A 102 -21.75 -13.69 -0.68
C PHE A 102 -22.23 -14.25 -2.03
N PHE A 103 -21.31 -14.63 -2.92
CA PHE A 103 -21.70 -15.23 -4.21
C PHE A 103 -22.40 -16.58 -4.07
N ILE A 104 -22.03 -17.38 -3.06
CA ILE A 104 -22.74 -18.62 -2.75
C ILE A 104 -24.18 -18.32 -2.32
N GLN A 105 -24.39 -17.30 -1.47
CA GLN A 105 -25.72 -16.88 -1.03
C GLN A 105 -26.59 -16.35 -2.18
N VAL A 106 -26.02 -15.46 -3.00
CA VAL A 106 -26.69 -14.93 -4.20
C VAL A 106 -27.14 -16.08 -5.10
N LYS A 107 -26.25 -17.06 -5.36
CA LYS A 107 -26.59 -18.24 -6.18
C LYS A 107 -27.69 -19.11 -5.57
N GLY A 108 -27.67 -19.31 -4.25
CA GLY A 108 -28.69 -20.08 -3.55
C GLY A 108 -30.10 -19.49 -3.67
N LYS A 109 -30.20 -18.17 -3.81
CA LYS A 109 -31.49 -17.45 -3.89
C LYS A 109 -32.22 -17.57 -5.23
N TYR A 110 -31.53 -17.89 -6.35
CA TYR A 110 -32.18 -18.01 -7.67
C TYR A 110 -31.97 -19.37 -8.37
N ASN A 111 -31.60 -20.44 -7.63
CA ASN A 111 -31.53 -21.82 -8.15
C ASN A 111 -30.76 -21.95 -9.49
N ALA A 112 -29.59 -21.31 -9.62
CA ALA A 112 -28.79 -21.39 -10.84
C ALA A 112 -28.44 -22.85 -11.21
N PRO A 113 -28.72 -23.33 -12.45
CA PRO A 113 -28.60 -24.74 -12.83
C PRO A 113 -27.18 -25.28 -12.91
N ASN A 114 -26.16 -24.43 -12.82
CA ASN A 114 -24.79 -24.86 -12.94
C ASN A 114 -23.91 -24.28 -11.86
N ASN A 115 -22.96 -25.09 -11.40
CA ASN A 115 -22.17 -24.84 -10.22
C ASN A 115 -21.17 -23.67 -10.33
N ASP A 116 -21.27 -22.85 -11.38
CA ASP A 116 -20.28 -21.86 -11.75
C ASP A 116 -20.84 -20.44 -11.63
N VAL A 117 -20.20 -19.63 -10.79
CA VAL A 117 -20.44 -18.17 -10.74
C VAL A 117 -20.06 -17.53 -12.09
N ARG A 118 -19.38 -18.22 -13.01
CA ARG A 118 -19.23 -17.77 -14.40
C ARG A 118 -20.54 -17.73 -15.18
N GLY A 119 -21.59 -18.41 -14.69
CA GLY A 119 -22.91 -18.49 -15.30
C GLY A 119 -23.41 -17.11 -15.72
N TRP A 120 -23.58 -16.17 -14.78
CA TRP A 120 -24.12 -14.84 -15.08
C TRP A 120 -23.24 -14.01 -16.05
N ALA A 121 -21.92 -14.17 -15.99
CA ALA A 121 -20.98 -13.44 -16.86
C ALA A 121 -20.90 -14.02 -18.29
N ARG A 122 -21.39 -15.25 -18.49
CA ARG A 122 -21.41 -15.96 -19.79
C ARG A 122 -22.83 -16.26 -20.28
N SER A 123 -23.83 -16.14 -19.43
CA SER A 123 -25.23 -16.43 -19.74
C SER A 123 -25.78 -15.25 -20.53
N GLN A 124 -26.09 -15.49 -21.79
CA GLN A 124 -26.96 -14.61 -22.57
C GLN A 124 -28.44 -14.82 -22.24
N ASP A 125 -28.73 -15.65 -21.25
CA ASP A 125 -30.08 -16.02 -20.86
C ASP A 125 -30.66 -14.91 -19.97
N GLU A 126 -31.59 -14.15 -20.57
CA GLU A 126 -32.23 -12.97 -20.00
C GLU A 126 -32.95 -13.28 -18.68
N GLU A 127 -33.39 -14.52 -18.48
CA GLU A 127 -34.07 -14.95 -17.27
C GLU A 127 -33.10 -14.92 -16.06
N TYR A 128 -31.88 -15.44 -16.22
CA TYR A 128 -30.86 -15.39 -15.15
C TYR A 128 -30.43 -13.98 -14.83
N ILE A 129 -30.24 -13.14 -15.85
CA ILE A 129 -29.86 -11.74 -15.63
C ILE A 129 -30.98 -11.01 -14.87
N SER A 130 -32.24 -11.31 -15.16
CA SER A 130 -33.39 -10.71 -14.48
C SER A 130 -33.50 -11.17 -13.02
N GLN A 131 -33.35 -12.47 -12.75
CA GLN A 131 -33.37 -13.01 -11.38
C GLN A 131 -32.19 -12.50 -10.54
N LEU A 132 -31.00 -12.38 -11.15
CA LEU A 132 -29.84 -11.78 -10.49
C LEU A 132 -30.12 -10.32 -10.14
N LYS A 133 -30.66 -9.52 -11.07
CA LYS A 133 -31.04 -8.12 -10.80
C LYS A 133 -32.01 -8.01 -9.62
N ILE A 134 -33.07 -8.81 -9.61
CA ILE A 134 -34.05 -8.85 -8.50
C ILE A 134 -33.33 -9.14 -7.17
N THR A 135 -32.47 -10.15 -7.14
CA THR A 135 -31.72 -10.54 -5.93
C THR A 135 -30.80 -9.43 -5.44
N LEU A 136 -30.13 -8.74 -6.37
CA LEU A 136 -29.21 -7.65 -6.03
C LEU A 136 -29.95 -6.37 -5.61
N ASP A 137 -31.13 -6.11 -6.17
CA ASP A 137 -31.99 -4.99 -5.79
C ASP A 137 -32.45 -5.08 -4.32
N GLU A 138 -32.67 -6.30 -3.79
CA GLU A 138 -32.97 -6.53 -2.36
C GLU A 138 -31.91 -5.93 -1.42
N VAL A 139 -30.66 -5.85 -1.89
CA VAL A 139 -29.50 -5.38 -1.13
C VAL A 139 -28.89 -4.10 -1.74
N GLN A 140 -29.67 -3.40 -2.57
CA GLN A 140 -29.29 -2.15 -3.23
C GLN A 140 -27.97 -2.24 -4.01
N MET A 141 -27.63 -3.42 -4.51
CA MET A 141 -26.42 -3.68 -5.27
C MET A 141 -26.71 -3.62 -6.75
N SER A 142 -25.90 -2.87 -7.50
CA SER A 142 -26.01 -2.89 -8.97
C SER A 142 -25.27 -4.08 -9.55
N ILE A 143 -25.60 -4.48 -10.78
CA ILE A 143 -24.81 -5.46 -11.54
C ILE A 143 -23.35 -5.00 -11.61
N TYR A 144 -23.10 -3.71 -11.84
CA TYR A 144 -21.74 -3.15 -11.91
C TYR A 144 -20.96 -3.32 -10.59
N ASP A 145 -21.60 -3.10 -9.45
CA ASP A 145 -20.99 -3.37 -8.13
C ASP A 145 -20.67 -4.86 -7.96
N PHE A 146 -21.58 -5.73 -8.40
CA PHE A 146 -21.39 -7.18 -8.39
C PHE A 146 -20.21 -7.62 -9.28
N GLU A 147 -20.07 -7.06 -10.48
CA GLU A 147 -18.94 -7.35 -11.38
C GLU A 147 -17.61 -6.93 -10.77
N LYS A 148 -17.57 -5.78 -10.08
CA LYS A 148 -16.37 -5.32 -9.38
C LYS A 148 -15.92 -6.33 -8.33
N LEU A 149 -16.84 -6.77 -7.47
CA LEU A 149 -16.54 -7.80 -6.47
C LEU A 149 -16.03 -9.10 -7.13
N TYR A 150 -16.59 -9.45 -8.29
CA TYR A 150 -16.16 -10.63 -9.04
C TYR A 150 -14.73 -10.49 -9.57
N LYS A 151 -14.38 -9.33 -10.16
CA LYS A 151 -13.01 -9.02 -10.60
C LYS A 151 -12.04 -9.06 -9.44
N MET A 152 -12.36 -8.38 -8.33
CA MET A 152 -11.54 -8.35 -7.12
C MET A 152 -11.26 -9.77 -6.58
N LYS A 153 -12.28 -10.63 -6.53
CA LYS A 153 -12.10 -12.02 -6.09
C LYS A 153 -11.10 -12.79 -6.97
N ASN A 154 -11.12 -12.56 -8.29
CA ASN A 154 -10.27 -13.29 -9.24
C ASN A 154 -8.84 -12.73 -9.33
N GLU A 155 -8.65 -11.45 -9.02
CA GLU A 155 -7.31 -10.84 -8.90
C GLU A 155 -6.57 -11.27 -7.62
N SER A 156 -7.30 -11.83 -6.64
CA SER A 156 -6.74 -12.26 -5.36
C SER A 156 -6.05 -13.63 -5.45
N ASN A 157 -4.77 -13.69 -5.10
CA ASN A 157 -3.99 -14.94 -4.97
C ASN A 157 -4.34 -15.72 -3.70
N VAL A 158 -4.09 -17.04 -3.71
CA VAL A 158 -4.38 -17.98 -2.60
C VAL A 158 -3.79 -17.49 -1.26
N GLU A 159 -2.66 -16.78 -1.28
CA GLU A 159 -1.96 -16.23 -0.11
C GLU A 159 -2.78 -15.26 0.76
N PHE A 160 -3.89 -14.70 0.26
CA PHE A 160 -4.78 -13.79 1.02
C PHE A 160 -5.99 -14.50 1.67
N GLN A 161 -5.86 -15.80 1.94
CA GLN A 161 -6.91 -16.59 2.58
C GLN A 161 -7.11 -16.13 4.03
N ASP A 162 -8.34 -15.75 4.37
CA ASP A 162 -8.69 -15.30 5.70
C ASP A 162 -9.05 -16.55 6.50
N GLN A 163 -8.07 -17.06 7.26
CA GLN A 163 -8.10 -18.45 7.73
C GLN A 163 -9.21 -18.78 8.73
N GLU A 164 -9.84 -17.80 9.38
CA GLU A 164 -11.09 -17.97 10.15
C GLU A 164 -11.39 -16.66 10.89
N ASN A 165 -12.20 -15.79 10.28
CA ASN A 165 -12.82 -14.67 10.98
C ASN A 165 -14.34 -14.84 10.94
N THR A 166 -15.02 -14.39 12.00
CA THR A 166 -16.47 -14.25 12.06
C THR A 166 -16.94 -13.07 11.19
N LEU A 167 -18.24 -12.99 10.86
CA LEU A 167 -18.78 -11.87 10.07
C LEU A 167 -18.55 -10.52 10.76
N ALA A 168 -18.63 -10.50 12.10
CA ALA A 168 -18.40 -9.32 12.91
C ALA A 168 -16.94 -8.84 12.82
N GLU A 169 -15.97 -9.74 12.99
CA GLU A 169 -14.54 -9.41 12.90
C GLU A 169 -14.15 -8.94 11.48
N ALA A 170 -14.68 -9.60 10.45
CA ALA A 170 -14.45 -9.20 9.07
C ALA A 170 -15.02 -7.81 8.77
N ARG A 171 -16.19 -7.49 9.32
CA ARG A 171 -16.82 -6.18 9.21
C ARG A 171 -15.99 -5.12 9.93
N GLU A 172 -15.57 -5.39 11.17
CA GLU A 172 -14.72 -4.47 11.93
C GLU A 172 -13.40 -4.19 11.19
N ARG A 173 -12.81 -5.22 10.57
CA ARG A 173 -11.61 -5.08 9.75
C ARG A 173 -11.85 -4.21 8.52
N PHE A 174 -12.97 -4.41 7.83
CA PHE A 174 -13.39 -3.55 6.71
C PHE A 174 -13.58 -2.10 7.14
N GLU A 175 -14.26 -1.84 8.26
CA GLU A 175 -14.50 -0.49 8.78
C GLU A 175 -13.21 0.24 9.17
N LYS A 176 -12.17 -0.50 9.57
CA LYS A 176 -10.83 0.02 9.89
C LYS A 176 -9.91 0.14 8.67
N MET A 177 -10.30 -0.40 7.52
CA MET A 177 -9.46 -0.46 6.32
C MET A 177 -9.31 0.93 5.70
N GLN A 178 -8.08 1.27 5.32
CA GLN A 178 -7.79 2.50 4.59
C GLN A 178 -7.63 2.20 3.11
N PHE A 179 -8.65 2.53 2.32
CA PHE A 179 -8.63 2.30 0.88
C PHE A 179 -7.65 3.24 0.19
N SER A 180 -6.66 2.66 -0.50
CA SER A 180 -5.85 3.43 -1.44
C SER A 180 -6.72 4.01 -2.56
N ASN A 181 -6.27 5.11 -3.18
CA ASN A 181 -6.99 5.72 -4.32
C ASN A 181 -7.30 4.70 -5.43
N LYS A 182 -6.41 3.73 -5.65
CA LYS A 182 -6.61 2.66 -6.64
C LYS A 182 -7.73 1.71 -6.26
N MET A 183 -7.96 1.45 -4.98
CA MET A 183 -8.93 0.47 -4.48
C MET A 183 -10.24 1.09 -3.96
N LYS A 184 -10.33 2.41 -3.86
CA LYS A 184 -11.50 3.13 -3.35
C LYS A 184 -12.82 2.78 -4.05
N HIS A 185 -12.76 2.41 -5.32
CA HIS A 185 -13.93 2.02 -6.10
C HIS A 185 -14.58 0.68 -5.67
N TYR A 186 -13.95 -0.08 -4.78
CA TYR A 186 -14.47 -1.30 -4.16
C TYR A 186 -15.14 -1.09 -2.80
N GLU A 187 -14.97 0.09 -2.17
CA GLU A 187 -15.47 0.40 -0.83
C GLU A 187 -17.00 0.24 -0.73
N GLU A 188 -17.75 0.92 -1.61
CA GLU A 188 -19.21 0.84 -1.64
C GLU A 188 -19.74 -0.58 -1.99
N PRO A 189 -19.23 -1.28 -3.02
CA PRO A 189 -19.60 -2.67 -3.27
C PRO A 189 -19.41 -3.59 -2.04
N LEU A 190 -18.29 -3.45 -1.33
CA LEU A 190 -17.99 -4.25 -0.14
C LEU A 190 -18.93 -3.93 1.03
N LYS A 191 -19.26 -2.64 1.23
CA LYS A 191 -20.24 -2.21 2.23
C LYS A 191 -21.61 -2.86 1.99
N LYS A 192 -22.09 -2.84 0.75
CA LYS A 192 -23.35 -3.50 0.35
C LYS A 192 -23.30 -5.01 0.57
N LEU A 193 -22.16 -5.65 0.26
CA LEU A 193 -21.94 -7.07 0.55
C LEU A 193 -22.09 -7.38 2.03
N PHE A 194 -21.49 -6.58 2.93
CA PHE A 194 -21.58 -6.84 4.37
C PHE A 194 -23.00 -6.66 4.91
N GLU A 195 -23.75 -5.67 4.41
CA GLU A 195 -25.17 -5.53 4.77
C GLU A 195 -26.01 -6.70 4.24
N ALA A 196 -25.76 -7.16 3.01
CA ALA A 196 -26.41 -8.35 2.45
C ALA A 196 -26.18 -9.60 3.31
N LEU A 197 -24.92 -9.86 3.66
CA LEU A 197 -24.57 -11.01 4.51
C LEU A 197 -25.21 -10.92 5.90
N LYS A 198 -25.30 -9.72 6.48
CA LYS A 198 -25.98 -9.49 7.75
C LYS A 198 -27.48 -9.75 7.67
N MET A 199 -28.12 -9.42 6.54
CA MET A 199 -29.54 -9.69 6.31
C MET A 199 -29.82 -11.18 6.11
N TRP A 200 -28.94 -11.89 5.39
CA TRP A 200 -29.19 -13.27 4.96
C TRP A 200 -28.68 -14.34 5.93
N TYR A 201 -27.74 -14.04 6.81
CA TYR A 201 -27.30 -14.96 7.88
C TYR A 201 -28.10 -14.82 9.19
N ARG A 202 -29.30 -14.24 9.12
CA ARG A 202 -30.26 -14.23 10.24
C ARG A 202 -30.93 -15.58 10.42
#